data_AF-A0A6I4P2B5-F1
#
_entry.id   AF-A0A6I4P2B5-F1
#
_cell.length_a   1.000
_cell.length_b   1.000
_cell.length_c   1.000
_cell.angle_alpha   90.00
_cell.angle_beta   90.00
_cell.angle_gamma   90.00
#
_symmetry.space_group_name_H-M   'P 1'
#
loop_
_entity.id
_entity.type
_entity.pdbx_description
1 polymer ?
#
loop_
_entity_poly.entity_id
_entity_poly.type
_entity_poly.pdbx_seq_one_letter_code
_entity_poly.pdbx_strand_id
1 'polypeptide(L)'
;MNTQGNDTGGAFGGPRGFGGDGGLGGANLWDALQGLRDTFEQKVGPRMGRGDVRTAILALLAVEPMHGYQLIHAIEERTGGLWKPSPGSVYPTLQLLADEGLVTAEEANGKKVYSLTDSGREAADAAADSAPWASPAMADARRSGELPKAGMKLAQAVAQVARGGTPEQAEQAVAVLDEARRKLYSILAQD
;
A
#
# COMPACT_ATOMS: atom_id res chain seq x y z
N MET A 1 0.43 5.26 65.93
CA MET A 1 1.36 4.49 65.09
C MET A 1 2.38 5.45 64.47
N ASN A 2 3.66 5.16 64.72
CA ASN A 2 4.90 5.52 63.99
C ASN A 2 5.29 7.01 63.90
N THR A 3 6.29 7.56 64.61
CA THR A 3 7.76 7.32 64.80
C THR A 3 8.65 8.24 63.95
N GLN A 4 9.57 8.92 64.67
CA GLN A 4 10.89 9.48 64.31
C GLN A 4 11.55 8.78 63.11
N GLY A 5 12.48 9.35 62.32
CA GLY A 5 13.36 10.50 62.45
C GLY A 5 14.70 10.16 61.77
N ASN A 6 15.29 11.16 61.11
CA ASN A 6 16.70 11.38 60.80
C ASN A 6 17.50 10.59 59.72
N ASP A 7 18.09 11.41 58.83
CA ASP A 7 19.44 11.42 58.23
C ASP A 7 20.15 10.15 57.73
N THR A 8 20.52 10.20 56.44
CA THR A 8 21.86 9.94 55.85
C THR A 8 21.69 10.19 54.34
N GLY A 9 22.51 10.95 53.61
CA GLY A 9 23.95 11.11 53.70
C GLY A 9 24.61 10.38 52.52
N GLY A 10 24.68 11.06 51.36
CA GLY A 10 25.69 10.91 50.30
C GLY A 10 25.93 9.56 49.60
N ALA A 11 25.80 9.54 48.28
CA ALA A 11 26.92 9.23 47.36
C ALA A 11 26.47 9.28 45.90
N PHE A 12 27.16 10.14 45.14
CA PHE A 12 27.18 10.16 43.69
C PHE A 12 27.69 8.81 43.14
N GLY A 13 26.83 8.05 42.47
CA GLY A 13 27.22 6.95 41.59
C GLY A 13 26.95 7.36 40.15
N GLY A 14 28.00 7.79 39.43
CA GLY A 14 27.89 8.12 38.00
C GLY A 14 27.44 6.92 37.16
N PRO A 15 26.81 7.15 36.00
CA PRO A 15 26.45 6.07 35.10
C PRO A 15 27.71 5.32 34.65
N ARG A 16 27.65 3.99 34.84
CA ARG A 16 28.66 3.01 34.45
C ARG A 16 29.02 3.15 32.97
N GLY A 17 30.28 2.85 32.71
CA GLY A 17 30.95 3.00 31.42
C GLY A 17 30.20 2.40 30.23
N PHE A 18 30.19 3.18 29.15
CA PHE A 18 30.03 2.68 27.79
C PHE A 18 31.29 1.86 27.43
N GLY A 19 31.26 0.58 27.76
CA GLY A 19 32.17 -0.41 27.21
C GLY A 19 31.62 -0.84 25.86
N GLY A 20 32.27 -0.41 24.78
CA GLY A 20 32.08 -1.03 23.48
C GLY A 20 32.59 -2.46 23.54
N ASP A 21 31.76 -3.40 23.14
CA ASP A 21 32.21 -4.72 22.75
C ASP A 21 31.48 -5.18 21.50
N GLY A 22 32.27 -5.62 20.53
CA GLY A 22 31.84 -5.95 19.19
C GLY A 22 30.97 -7.20 19.16
N GLY A 23 29.80 -7.07 18.53
CA GLY A 23 28.92 -8.17 18.20
C GLY A 23 28.10 -7.83 16.96
N LEU A 24 28.68 -8.02 15.78
CA LEU A 24 27.95 -8.02 14.51
C LEU A 24 27.07 -9.29 14.48
N GLY A 25 25.81 -9.16 14.88
CA GLY A 25 24.91 -10.32 14.96
C GLY A 25 23.46 -9.97 14.65
N GLY A 26 23.07 -10.07 13.39
CA GLY A 26 21.73 -10.44 12.88
C GLY A 26 20.52 -9.53 13.18
N ALA A 27 20.31 -9.10 14.42
CA ALA A 27 19.07 -8.47 14.87
C ALA A 27 18.87 -7.05 14.29
N ASN A 28 19.93 -6.24 14.27
CA ASN A 28 19.83 -4.83 13.86
C ASN A 28 19.56 -4.64 12.35
N LEU A 29 20.01 -5.57 11.50
CA LEU A 29 19.79 -5.49 10.06
C LEU A 29 18.37 -5.97 9.69
N TRP A 30 17.87 -6.98 10.39
CA TRP A 30 16.51 -7.51 10.20
C TRP A 30 15.45 -6.55 10.73
N ASP A 31 15.69 -5.91 11.88
CA ASP A 31 14.80 -4.89 12.43
C ASP A 31 14.83 -3.60 11.60
N ALA A 32 15.98 -3.23 11.04
CA ALA A 32 16.07 -2.12 10.08
C ALA A 32 15.31 -2.44 8.77
N LEU A 33 15.38 -3.69 8.28
CA LEU A 33 14.60 -4.13 7.11
C LEU A 33 13.09 -4.15 7.40
N GLN A 34 12.69 -4.53 8.62
CA GLN A 34 11.29 -4.51 9.05
C GLN A 34 10.77 -3.08 9.23
N GLY A 35 11.54 -2.18 9.83
CA GLY A 35 11.18 -0.76 9.93
C GLY A 35 11.05 -0.11 8.55
N LEU A 36 11.91 -0.48 7.60
CA LEU A 36 11.79 -0.07 6.21
C LEU A 36 10.52 -0.66 5.56
N ARG A 37 10.23 -1.94 5.82
CA ARG A 37 9.01 -2.61 5.36
C ARG A 37 7.74 -1.94 5.88
N ASP A 38 7.67 -1.56 7.16
CA ASP A 38 6.53 -0.86 7.74
C ASP A 38 6.37 0.55 7.16
N THR A 39 7.49 1.20 6.82
CA THR A 39 7.49 2.49 6.11
C THR A 39 6.98 2.34 4.67
N PHE A 40 7.20 1.18 4.03
CA PHE A 40 6.71 0.87 2.67
C PHE A 40 5.31 0.22 2.64
N GLU A 41 4.85 -0.43 3.71
CA GLU A 41 3.50 -1.00 3.85
C GLU A 41 2.46 0.07 4.22
N GLN A 42 2.87 1.28 4.62
CA GLN A 42 1.97 2.43 4.63
C GLN A 42 1.52 2.68 3.19
N LYS A 43 0.30 2.26 2.86
CA LYS A 43 -0.39 2.55 1.59
C LYS A 43 -0.44 4.07 1.36
N VAL A 44 0.61 4.66 0.79
CA VAL A 44 0.62 6.05 0.34
C VAL A 44 0.00 6.11 -1.04
N GLY A 45 -1.29 5.80 -1.12
CA GLY A 45 -2.11 6.14 -2.28
C GLY A 45 -2.44 7.64 -2.27
N PRO A 46 -2.78 8.24 -3.43
CA PRO A 46 -3.32 9.59 -3.46
C PRO A 46 -4.51 9.72 -2.49
N ARG A 47 -4.71 10.89 -1.89
CA ARG A 47 -5.88 11.14 -1.04
C ARG A 47 -7.13 11.18 -1.92
N MET A 48 -8.01 10.19 -1.73
CA MET A 48 -9.25 10.07 -2.50
C MET A 48 -10.45 10.56 -1.68
N GLY A 49 -11.28 11.38 -2.30
CA GLY A 49 -12.50 11.95 -1.72
C GLY A 49 -13.78 11.27 -2.21
N ARG A 50 -14.91 11.80 -1.74
CA ARG A 50 -16.25 11.32 -2.17
C ARG A 50 -16.47 11.48 -3.69
N GLY A 51 -15.92 12.54 -4.29
CA GLY A 51 -15.99 12.76 -5.74
C GLY A 51 -15.33 11.64 -6.53
N ASP A 52 -14.17 11.15 -6.08
CA ASP A 52 -13.47 10.03 -6.72
C ASP A 52 -14.29 8.74 -6.64
N VAL A 53 -14.91 8.47 -5.48
CA VAL A 53 -15.78 7.29 -5.30
C VAL A 53 -16.94 7.32 -6.29
N ARG A 54 -17.59 8.48 -6.44
CA ARG A 54 -18.70 8.67 -7.38
C ARG A 54 -18.27 8.36 -8.81
N THR A 55 -17.20 9.00 -9.29
CA THR A 55 -16.73 8.83 -10.67
C THR A 55 -16.28 7.40 -10.93
N ALA A 56 -15.62 6.77 -9.95
CA ALA A 56 -15.22 5.37 -10.05
C ALA A 56 -16.42 4.42 -10.16
N ILE A 57 -17.49 4.64 -9.39
CA ILE A 57 -18.71 3.83 -9.46
C ILE A 57 -19.37 3.97 -10.83
N LEU A 58 -19.57 5.21 -11.31
CA LEU A 58 -20.18 5.45 -12.62
C LEU A 58 -19.39 4.79 -13.75
N ALA A 59 -18.06 4.94 -13.74
CA ALA A 59 -17.19 4.35 -14.74
C ALA A 59 -17.21 2.81 -14.74
N LEU A 60 -17.39 2.17 -13.58
CA LEU A 60 -17.50 0.71 -13.50
C LEU A 60 -18.88 0.21 -13.95
N LEU A 61 -19.95 0.89 -13.53
CA LEU A 61 -21.32 0.52 -13.90
C LEU A 61 -21.63 0.77 -15.39
N ALA A 62 -20.83 1.61 -16.06
CA ALA A 62 -20.85 1.77 -17.51
C ALA A 62 -20.35 0.52 -18.26
N VAL A 63 -19.53 -0.30 -17.62
CA VAL A 63 -19.04 -1.55 -18.20
C VAL A 63 -20.08 -2.66 -18.01
N GLU A 64 -20.54 -2.86 -16.77
CA GLU A 64 -21.53 -3.87 -16.43
C GLU A 64 -22.22 -3.58 -15.09
N PRO A 65 -23.44 -4.13 -14.85
CA PRO A 65 -24.06 -4.10 -13.53
C PRO A 65 -23.22 -4.82 -12.47
N MET A 66 -23.09 -4.23 -11.28
CA MET A 66 -22.24 -4.78 -10.22
C MET A 66 -22.87 -4.65 -8.83
N HIS A 67 -22.50 -5.55 -7.92
CA HIS A 67 -22.74 -5.41 -6.49
C HIS A 67 -21.79 -4.40 -5.84
N GLY A 68 -22.21 -3.79 -4.72
CA GLY A 68 -21.38 -2.83 -3.97
C GLY A 68 -19.99 -3.34 -3.59
N TYR A 69 -19.86 -4.62 -3.19
CA TYR A 69 -18.56 -5.22 -2.90
C TYR A 69 -17.71 -5.43 -4.16
N GLN A 70 -18.33 -5.79 -5.29
CA GLN A 70 -17.60 -5.91 -6.56
C GLN A 70 -17.03 -4.55 -6.98
N LEU A 71 -17.78 -3.46 -6.79
CA LEU A 71 -17.29 -2.09 -7.03
C LEU A 71 -16.05 -1.78 -6.17
N ILE A 72 -16.08 -2.08 -4.86
CA ILE A 72 -14.92 -1.88 -3.98
C ILE A 72 -13.69 -2.64 -4.49
N HIS A 73 -13.85 -3.91 -4.87
CA HIS A 73 -12.77 -4.75 -5.36
C HIS A 73 -12.24 -4.30 -6.72
N ALA A 74 -13.12 -3.96 -7.65
CA ALA A 74 -12.75 -3.49 -8.97
C ALA A 74 -11.98 -2.15 -8.90
N ILE A 75 -12.33 -1.25 -7.98
CA ILE A 75 -11.57 -0.01 -7.73
C ILE A 75 -10.17 -0.31 -7.19
N GLU A 76 -10.06 -1.22 -6.22
CA GLU A 76 -8.76 -1.66 -5.68
C GLU A 76 -7.88 -2.26 -6.77
N GLU A 77 -8.44 -3.12 -7.61
CA GLU A 77 -7.71 -3.78 -8.69
C GLU A 77 -7.23 -2.80 -9.76
N ARG A 78 -8.12 -1.91 -10.25
CA ARG A 78 -7.78 -0.92 -11.28
C ARG A 78 -6.72 0.08 -10.81
N THR A 79 -6.68 0.37 -9.51
CA THR A 79 -5.64 1.23 -8.92
C THR A 79 -4.38 0.47 -8.50
N GLY A 80 -4.28 -0.84 -8.77
CA GLY A 80 -3.12 -1.64 -8.40
C GLY A 80 -2.94 -1.77 -6.88
N GLY A 81 -4.02 -1.64 -6.11
CA GLY A 81 -4.04 -1.69 -4.65
C GLY A 81 -3.75 -0.36 -3.94
N LEU A 82 -3.48 0.71 -4.69
CA LEU A 82 -3.18 2.04 -4.13
C LEU A 82 -4.40 2.66 -3.44
N TRP A 83 -5.60 2.33 -3.89
CA TRP A 83 -6.84 2.84 -3.30
C TRP A 83 -7.91 1.76 -3.19
N LYS A 84 -8.36 1.51 -1.97
CA LYS A 84 -9.53 0.69 -1.68
C LYS A 84 -10.56 1.54 -0.96
N PRO A 85 -11.67 1.94 -1.61
CA PRO A 85 -12.69 2.70 -0.93
C PRO A 85 -13.37 1.85 0.15
N SER A 86 -13.73 2.47 1.26
CA SER A 86 -14.41 1.75 2.34
C SER A 86 -15.88 1.50 2.00
N PRO A 87 -16.51 0.45 2.55
CA PRO A 87 -17.96 0.29 2.48
C PRO A 87 -18.73 1.55 2.89
N GLY A 88 -18.28 2.24 3.96
CA GLY A 88 -18.88 3.48 4.44
C GLY A 88 -18.74 4.68 3.50
N SER A 89 -17.92 4.59 2.44
CA SER A 89 -17.87 5.59 1.37
C SER A 89 -18.68 5.16 0.14
N VAL A 90 -18.66 3.87 -0.20
CA VAL A 90 -19.33 3.34 -1.41
C VAL A 90 -20.84 3.29 -1.24
N TYR A 91 -21.35 2.71 -0.16
CA TYR A 91 -22.81 2.52 -0.02
C TYR A 91 -23.59 3.84 0.10
N PRO A 92 -23.11 4.86 0.86
CA PRO A 92 -23.77 6.17 0.84
C PRO A 92 -23.70 6.85 -0.52
N THR A 93 -22.64 6.64 -1.29
CA THR A 93 -22.52 7.20 -2.65
C THR A 93 -23.46 6.50 -3.62
N LEU A 94 -23.63 5.17 -3.52
CA LEU A 94 -24.63 4.43 -4.29
C LEU A 94 -26.06 4.90 -3.98
N GLN A 95 -26.35 5.15 -2.70
CA GLN A 95 -27.65 5.70 -2.31
C GLN A 95 -27.86 7.09 -2.93
N LEU A 96 -26.87 7.98 -2.83
CA LEU A 96 -26.94 9.31 -3.44
C LEU A 96 -27.16 9.22 -4.97
N LEU A 97 -26.43 8.36 -5.66
CA LEU A 97 -26.61 8.16 -7.10
C LEU A 97 -28.00 7.60 -7.45
N ALA A 98 -28.58 6.78 -6.58
CA ALA A 98 -29.94 6.28 -6.75
C ALA A 98 -30.99 7.38 -6.51
N ASP A 99 -30.80 8.20 -5.49
CA ASP A 99 -31.66 9.35 -5.17
C ASP A 99 -31.62 10.40 -6.31
N GLU A 100 -30.48 10.55 -6.98
CA GLU A 100 -30.31 11.37 -8.19
C GLU A 100 -30.87 10.72 -9.47
N GLY A 101 -31.30 9.46 -9.41
CA GLY A 101 -31.82 8.71 -10.56
C GLY A 101 -30.77 8.29 -11.58
N LEU A 102 -29.49 8.27 -11.21
CA LEU A 102 -28.37 7.84 -12.07
C LEU A 102 -28.11 6.34 -12.02
N VAL A 103 -28.51 5.68 -10.92
CA VAL A 103 -28.43 4.22 -10.80
C VAL A 103 -29.76 3.65 -10.33
N THR A 104 -30.06 2.43 -10.77
CA THR A 104 -31.09 1.57 -10.18
C THR A 104 -30.44 0.49 -9.35
N ALA A 105 -31.20 -0.04 -8.38
CA ALA A 105 -30.78 -1.18 -7.58
C ALA A 105 -31.84 -2.28 -7.65
N GLU A 106 -31.46 -3.47 -8.10
CA GLU A 106 -32.33 -4.65 -8.16
C GLU A 106 -31.81 -5.73 -7.20
N GLU A 107 -32.70 -6.46 -6.56
CA GLU A 107 -32.30 -7.64 -5.79
C GLU A 107 -32.13 -8.85 -6.71
N ALA A 108 -30.92 -9.38 -6.75
CA ALA A 108 -30.60 -10.65 -7.40
C ALA A 108 -29.90 -11.56 -6.38
N ASN A 109 -30.45 -12.76 -6.16
CA ASN A 109 -29.87 -13.76 -5.24
C ASN A 109 -29.58 -13.21 -3.82
N GLY A 110 -30.49 -12.39 -3.27
CA GLY A 110 -30.36 -11.80 -1.94
C GLY A 110 -29.30 -10.68 -1.84
N LYS A 111 -28.83 -10.14 -2.97
CA LYS A 111 -27.87 -9.04 -3.02
C LYS A 111 -28.36 -7.95 -3.97
N LYS A 112 -28.16 -6.68 -3.60
CA LYS A 112 -28.43 -5.55 -4.48
C LYS A 112 -27.38 -5.48 -5.60
N VAL A 113 -27.82 -5.57 -6.85
CA VAL A 113 -27.06 -5.26 -8.06
C VAL A 113 -27.41 -3.85 -8.48
N TYR A 114 -26.40 -3.04 -8.78
CA TYR A 114 -26.58 -1.67 -9.26
C TYR A 114 -26.34 -1.62 -10.76
N SER A 115 -27.13 -0.83 -11.47
CA SER A 115 -26.98 -0.60 -12.91
C SER A 115 -27.23 0.87 -13.26
N LEU A 116 -26.59 1.39 -14.31
CA LEU A 116 -26.85 2.75 -14.77
C LEU A 116 -28.24 2.87 -15.42
N THR A 117 -28.92 3.97 -15.11
CA THR A 117 -30.04 4.48 -15.91
C THR A 117 -29.50 5.14 -17.20
N ASP A 118 -30.39 5.63 -18.06
CA ASP A 118 -29.98 6.37 -19.25
C ASP A 118 -29.30 7.70 -18.88
N SER A 119 -29.83 8.44 -17.90
CA SER A 119 -29.15 9.62 -17.35
C SER A 119 -27.83 9.25 -16.65
N GLY A 120 -27.76 8.08 -16.02
CA GLY A 120 -26.53 7.53 -15.47
C GLY A 120 -25.46 7.27 -16.52
N ARG A 121 -25.85 6.77 -17.69
CA ARG A 121 -24.94 6.56 -18.84
C ARG A 121 -24.39 7.88 -19.35
N GLU A 122 -25.24 8.89 -19.54
CA GLU A 122 -24.78 10.23 -19.93
C GLU A 122 -23.79 10.83 -18.91
N ALA A 123 -24.07 10.66 -17.61
CA ALA A 123 -23.17 11.10 -16.55
C ALA A 123 -21.85 10.33 -16.51
N ALA A 124 -21.87 9.03 -16.83
CA ALA A 124 -20.67 8.21 -16.92
C ALA A 124 -19.81 8.60 -18.13
N ASP A 125 -20.42 8.85 -19.29
CA ASP A 125 -19.73 9.29 -20.49
C ASP A 125 -19.08 10.67 -20.28
N ALA A 126 -19.79 11.61 -19.65
CA ALA A 126 -19.25 12.92 -19.30
C ALA A 126 -18.05 12.83 -18.33
N ALA A 127 -17.93 11.74 -17.59
CA ALA A 127 -16.88 11.52 -16.59
C ALA A 127 -15.87 10.43 -17.01
N ALA A 128 -15.93 9.92 -18.24
CA ALA A 128 -15.14 8.77 -18.69
C ALA A 128 -13.63 8.97 -18.50
N ASP A 129 -13.13 10.16 -18.83
CA ASP A 129 -11.72 10.53 -18.69
C ASP A 129 -11.33 10.96 -17.26
N SER A 130 -12.32 11.10 -16.38
CA SER A 130 -12.13 11.52 -14.98
C SER A 130 -12.05 10.34 -14.01
N ALA A 131 -12.04 9.11 -14.53
CA ALA A 131 -11.92 7.92 -13.71
C ALA A 131 -10.63 8.00 -12.85
N PRO A 132 -10.70 7.73 -11.53
CA PRO A 132 -9.57 8.07 -10.67
C PRO A 132 -8.26 7.29 -10.95
N TRP A 133 -8.38 6.08 -11.50
CA TRP A 133 -7.24 5.28 -11.96
C TRP A 133 -6.56 5.81 -13.22
N ALA A 134 -7.20 6.70 -13.97
CA ALA A 134 -6.63 7.35 -15.15
C ALA A 134 -5.88 8.64 -14.81
N SER A 135 -5.95 9.11 -13.56
CA SER A 135 -5.32 10.37 -13.17
C SER A 135 -3.78 10.31 -13.22
N PRO A 136 -3.08 11.40 -13.62
CA PRO A 136 -1.62 11.46 -13.61
C PRO A 136 -1.03 11.15 -12.22
N ALA A 137 -1.67 11.65 -11.16
CA ALA A 137 -1.25 11.40 -9.78
C ALA A 137 -1.31 9.90 -9.41
N MET A 138 -2.33 9.17 -9.88
CA MET A 138 -2.39 7.72 -9.68
C MET A 138 -1.32 6.99 -10.50
N ALA A 139 -1.06 7.43 -11.73
CA ALA A 139 -0.01 6.86 -12.56
C ALA A 139 1.39 7.06 -11.92
N ASP A 140 1.65 8.25 -11.39
CA ASP A 140 2.88 8.56 -10.63
C ASP A 140 3.00 7.72 -9.36
N ALA A 141 1.94 7.62 -8.56
CA ALA A 141 1.93 6.80 -7.35
C ALA A 141 2.21 5.32 -7.68
N ARG A 142 1.64 4.80 -8.77
CA ARG A 142 1.90 3.43 -9.22
C ARG A 142 3.35 3.24 -9.63
N ARG A 143 3.89 4.12 -10.48
CA ARG A 143 5.31 4.06 -10.87
C ARG A 143 6.24 4.12 -9.65
N SER A 144 5.93 5.00 -8.70
CA SER A 144 6.72 5.19 -7.49
C SER A 144 6.70 3.98 -6.56
N GLY A 145 5.60 3.22 -6.53
CA GLY A 145 5.47 2.01 -5.71
C GLY A 145 6.08 0.74 -6.32
N GLU A 146 6.13 0.63 -7.65
CA GLU A 146 6.63 -0.60 -8.32
C GLU A 146 8.12 -0.85 -8.09
N LEU A 147 8.96 0.19 -8.13
CA LEU A 147 10.41 0.03 -7.94
C LEU A 147 10.78 -0.44 -6.52
N PRO A 148 10.28 0.18 -5.43
CA PRO A 148 10.50 -0.34 -4.08
C PRO A 148 9.98 -1.77 -3.89
N LYS A 149 8.79 -2.09 -4.44
CA LYS A 149 8.19 -3.43 -4.36
C LYS A 149 9.06 -4.48 -5.06
N ALA A 150 9.61 -4.16 -6.23
CA ALA A 150 10.56 -5.03 -6.93
C ALA A 150 11.84 -5.22 -6.11
N GLY A 151 12.36 -4.13 -5.52
CA GLY A 151 13.49 -4.18 -4.59
C GLY A 151 13.27 -5.09 -3.38
N MET A 152 12.07 -5.05 -2.78
CA MET A 152 11.73 -5.93 -1.63
C MET A 152 11.62 -7.40 -2.03
N LYS A 153 11.03 -7.70 -3.19
CA LYS A 153 11.01 -9.07 -3.71
C LYS A 153 12.43 -9.59 -3.96
N LEU A 154 13.30 -8.75 -4.50
CA LEU A 154 14.71 -9.09 -4.69
C LEU A 154 15.40 -9.36 -3.34
N ALA A 155 15.26 -8.45 -2.37
CA ALA A 155 15.83 -8.62 -1.03
C ALA A 155 15.34 -9.90 -0.33
N GLN A 156 14.05 -10.22 -0.47
CA GLN A 156 13.48 -11.47 0.04
C GLN A 156 14.13 -12.71 -0.59
N ALA A 157 14.32 -12.71 -1.92
CA ALA A 157 14.98 -13.81 -2.62
C ALA A 157 16.44 -13.98 -2.15
N VAL A 158 17.18 -12.87 -1.98
CA VAL A 158 18.55 -12.88 -1.43
C VAL A 158 18.58 -13.47 -0.02
N ALA A 159 17.66 -13.05 0.85
CA ALA A 159 17.57 -13.58 2.20
C ALA A 159 17.25 -15.07 2.25
N GLN A 160 16.44 -15.57 1.31
CA GLN A 160 16.15 -17.00 1.19
C GLN A 160 17.41 -17.80 0.85
N VAL A 161 18.23 -17.32 -0.10
CA VAL A 161 19.52 -17.95 -0.41
C VAL A 161 20.47 -17.89 0.78
N ALA A 162 20.55 -16.75 1.47
CA ALA A 162 21.43 -16.59 2.63
C ALA A 162 21.06 -17.52 3.81
N ARG A 163 19.78 -17.82 4.01
CA ARG A 163 19.30 -18.65 5.12
C ARG A 163 19.37 -20.16 4.85
N GLY A 164 19.23 -20.59 3.59
CA GLY A 164 19.05 -22.01 3.26
C GLY A 164 19.76 -22.49 1.99
N GLY A 165 20.58 -21.65 1.36
CA GLY A 165 21.33 -22.00 0.16
C GLY A 165 22.62 -22.76 0.45
N THR A 166 23.08 -23.56 -0.52
CA THR A 166 24.42 -24.16 -0.51
C THR A 166 25.50 -23.10 -0.80
N PRO A 167 26.78 -23.38 -0.49
CA PRO A 167 27.88 -22.47 -0.84
C PRO A 167 27.89 -22.07 -2.33
N GLU A 168 27.64 -23.02 -3.23
CA GLU A 168 27.59 -22.78 -4.68
C GLU A 168 26.41 -21.86 -5.05
N GLN A 169 25.25 -22.05 -4.41
CA GLN A 169 24.08 -21.19 -4.63
C GLN A 169 24.32 -19.77 -4.12
N ALA A 170 25.07 -19.61 -3.02
CA ALA A 170 25.46 -18.30 -2.51
C ALA A 170 26.40 -17.57 -3.48
N GLU A 171 27.41 -18.25 -4.02
CA GLU A 171 28.31 -17.67 -5.03
C GLU A 171 27.56 -17.27 -6.30
N GLN A 172 26.66 -18.13 -6.79
CA GLN A 172 25.83 -17.83 -7.95
C GLN A 172 24.92 -16.63 -7.70
N ALA A 173 24.32 -16.51 -6.51
CA ALA A 173 23.49 -15.37 -6.16
C ALA A 173 24.29 -14.06 -6.12
N VAL A 174 25.52 -14.06 -5.60
CA VAL A 174 26.40 -12.89 -5.62
C VAL A 174 26.69 -12.44 -7.06
N ALA A 175 27.01 -13.37 -7.96
CA ALA A 175 27.26 -13.05 -9.36
C ALA A 175 26.04 -12.40 -10.04
N VAL A 176 24.84 -12.92 -9.78
CA VAL A 176 23.57 -12.36 -10.30
C VAL A 176 23.33 -10.95 -9.75
N LEU A 177 23.56 -10.73 -8.46
CA LEU A 177 23.38 -9.41 -7.84
C LEU A 177 24.36 -8.38 -8.40
N ASP A 178 25.60 -8.76 -8.66
CA ASP A 178 26.59 -7.88 -9.27
C ASP A 178 26.22 -7.50 -10.70
N GLU A 179 25.72 -8.45 -11.50
CA GLU A 179 25.21 -8.18 -12.83
C GLU A 179 24.02 -7.22 -12.78
N ALA A 180 23.05 -7.48 -11.89
CA ALA A 180 21.88 -6.64 -11.71
C ALA A 180 22.28 -5.20 -11.30
N ARG A 181 23.23 -5.06 -10.35
CA ARG A 181 23.77 -3.77 -9.92
C ARG A 181 24.38 -2.99 -11.09
N ARG A 182 25.21 -3.63 -11.93
CA ARG A 182 25.80 -2.99 -13.11
C ARG A 182 24.73 -2.52 -14.09
N LYS A 183 23.71 -3.35 -14.36
CA LYS A 183 22.59 -2.98 -15.24
C LYS A 183 21.81 -1.78 -14.70
N LEU A 184 21.51 -1.75 -13.40
CA LEU A 184 20.82 -0.61 -12.79
C LEU A 184 21.63 0.70 -12.91
N TYR A 185 22.94 0.67 -12.68
CA TYR A 185 23.78 1.85 -12.88
C TYR A 185 23.84 2.29 -14.34
N SER A 186 23.79 1.35 -15.30
CA SER A 186 23.78 1.71 -16.71
C SER A 186 22.52 2.46 -17.14
N ILE A 187 21.39 2.25 -16.46
CA ILE A 187 20.14 3.01 -16.70
C ILE A 187 20.35 4.48 -16.34
N LEU A 188 21.00 4.77 -15.22
CA LEU A 188 21.30 6.15 -14.77
C LEU A 188 22.36 6.85 -15.64
N ALA A 189 23.08 6.10 -16.48
CA ALA A 189 24.12 6.61 -17.36
C ALA A 189 23.64 6.82 -18.81
N GLN A 190 22.37 6.52 -19.11
CA GLN A 190 21.75 6.70 -20.43
C GLN A 190 21.01 8.04 -20.59
N ASP A 191 21.05 8.90 -19.57
CA ASP A 191 20.51 10.27 -19.56
C ASP A 191 21.57 11.32 -19.94
#